data_AF-I2GZN6-F1
#
_entry.id   AF-I2GZN6-F1
#
_cell.length_a   1.000
_cell.length_b   1.000
_cell.length_c   1.000
_cell.angle_alpha   90.00
_cell.angle_beta   90.00
_cell.angle_gamma   90.00
#
_symmetry.space_group_name_H-M   'P 1'
#
loop_
_entity.id
_entity.type
_entity.pdbx_description
1 polymer ?
#
loop_
_entity_poly.entity_id
_entity_poly.type
_entity_poly.pdbx_seq_one_letter_code
_entity_poly.pdbx_strand_id
1 'polypeptide(L)'
;MPAPHGKDHVLKDLIARDASKKDSLLAEAKTLIAKNQFWNLTQRQVCDLELIINGGFSPLEGFLNEEDYNSVVLNSTLSDGTLWTIPITLDVNENWLKNNKVTKDVKIVLLQNNEFPIAIITIDSIYKPNKAIEAEHVFRGDPEHPAVQYLNNIAGDNYIGGSVEAIQLPTYYDYNELRRTPSELRTLFEKNSWDRVVAFQTRNPMHRAHRELTLRAAKDVNANILIHPVVGMTKPGDIDHHTRVRAYKEIIVKYPEDTALLSLLPLAMRMAGDREAVWHAIIRQNYGATHFIVGRDHAGPGKNSKGVDFYGPYDAQNLVEKYAKEGKLAIQMVPFKMVTYLPETDSYAPIDEIDTTKVKTLNISGTELRNRLKDGTPIPEWFSYPEVVKILRTSNPPRSKQGFVIVVDDDLKKQHNQIELALLTTLLQLNSERYYKTLEHSNDENLISLLPDFVKSGTGLIVKDSKSISDNQTNFYRLGYDENSHIQIPTKQSSIDEITSQTLKFLEENGFVIV
;
A
#
# COMPACT_ATOMS: atom_id res chain seq x y z
N MET A 1 13.96 9.48 24.38
CA MET A 1 13.43 9.54 22.99
C MET A 1 14.06 10.73 22.26
N PRO A 2 14.31 10.65 20.93
CA PRO A 2 14.81 11.79 20.18
C PRO A 2 13.75 12.90 20.09
N ALA A 3 14.24 14.13 19.93
CA ALA A 3 13.41 15.27 19.63
C ALA A 3 12.64 15.05 18.31
N PRO A 4 11.39 15.52 18.20
CA PRO A 4 10.69 15.65 16.93
C PRO A 4 11.55 16.40 15.89
N HIS A 5 11.36 16.05 14.63
CA HIS A 5 12.07 16.65 13.51
C HIS A 5 11.58 18.08 13.25
N GLY A 6 12.52 18.96 12.91
CA GLY A 6 12.30 20.40 12.81
C GLY A 6 13.34 21.20 13.60
N LYS A 7 13.49 22.48 13.27
CA LYS A 7 14.44 23.39 13.96
C LYS A 7 14.04 23.74 15.37
N ASP A 8 12.73 23.76 15.65
CA ASP A 8 12.16 24.06 16.96
C ASP A 8 12.11 22.83 17.87
N HIS A 9 12.34 21.63 17.33
CA HIS A 9 12.25 20.36 18.06
C HIS A 9 10.88 20.13 18.72
N VAL A 10 9.82 20.70 18.15
CA VAL A 10 8.45 20.59 18.66
C VAL A 10 7.64 19.63 17.79
N LEU A 11 6.89 18.75 18.45
CA LEU A 11 5.92 17.89 17.76
C LEU A 11 4.73 18.74 17.33
N LYS A 12 4.43 18.76 16.02
CA LYS A 12 3.31 19.49 15.43
C LYS A 12 2.00 18.70 15.55
N ASP A 13 1.61 18.37 16.78
CA ASP A 13 0.31 17.76 17.07
C ASP A 13 -0.78 18.84 17.00
N LEU A 14 -1.36 19.01 15.82
CA LEU A 14 -2.35 20.06 15.55
C LEU A 14 -3.70 19.75 16.22
N ILE A 15 -4.00 18.47 16.46
CA ILE A 15 -5.17 18.06 17.24
C ILE A 15 -5.06 18.59 18.67
N ALA A 16 -3.89 18.42 19.29
CA ALA A 16 -3.64 18.98 20.62
C ALA A 16 -3.61 20.52 20.59
N ARG A 17 -2.95 21.12 19.58
CA ARG A 17 -2.85 22.58 19.40
C ARG A 17 -4.23 23.25 19.30
N ASP A 18 -5.12 22.67 18.50
CA ASP A 18 -6.42 23.27 18.15
C ASP A 18 -7.59 22.71 18.98
N ALA A 19 -7.33 21.89 20.00
CA ALA A 19 -8.35 21.28 20.85
C ALA A 19 -9.34 22.31 21.44
N SER A 20 -8.85 23.50 21.85
CA SER A 20 -9.66 24.59 22.39
C SER A 20 -10.51 25.32 21.33
N LYS A 21 -10.17 25.17 20.04
CA LYS A 21 -10.87 25.79 18.91
C LYS A 21 -11.87 24.85 18.23
N LYS A 22 -11.90 23.56 18.60
CA LYS A 22 -12.65 22.52 17.88
C LYS A 22 -14.11 22.92 17.58
N ASP A 23 -14.85 23.40 18.56
CA ASP A 23 -16.26 23.78 18.38
C ASP A 23 -16.43 24.99 17.44
N SER A 24 -15.52 25.98 17.52
CA SER A 24 -15.51 27.11 16.59
C SER A 24 -15.15 26.70 15.17
N LEU A 25 -14.17 25.79 15.00
CA LEU A 25 -13.78 25.26 13.69
C LEU A 25 -14.91 24.41 13.09
N LEU A 26 -15.66 23.65 13.90
CA LEU A 26 -16.84 22.92 13.43
C LEU A 26 -17.95 23.86 12.96
N ALA A 27 -18.19 24.97 13.68
CA ALA A 27 -19.17 25.98 13.27
C ALA A 27 -18.74 26.72 11.98
N GLU A 28 -17.45 27.05 11.86
CA GLU A 28 -16.85 27.62 10.66
C GLU A 28 -16.96 26.65 9.48
N ALA A 29 -16.63 25.36 9.69
CA ALA A 29 -16.72 24.33 8.67
C ALA A 29 -18.15 24.19 8.11
N LYS A 30 -19.18 24.18 8.97
CA LYS A 30 -20.58 24.18 8.52
C LYS A 30 -20.90 25.38 7.61
N THR A 31 -20.39 26.56 7.97
CA THR A 31 -20.60 27.79 7.18
C THR A 31 -19.89 27.73 5.82
N LEU A 32 -18.66 27.24 5.79
CA LEU A 32 -17.88 27.08 4.56
C LEU A 32 -18.50 26.00 3.65
N ILE A 33 -18.94 24.87 4.20
CA ILE A 33 -19.64 23.82 3.44
C ILE A 33 -20.93 24.37 2.81
N ALA A 34 -21.73 25.15 3.56
CA ALA A 34 -22.94 25.78 3.03
C ALA A 34 -22.65 26.78 1.88
N LYS A 35 -21.43 27.31 1.81
CA LYS A 35 -20.94 28.16 0.71
C LYS A 35 -20.25 27.37 -0.41
N ASN A 36 -20.29 26.04 -0.37
CA ASN A 36 -19.59 25.14 -1.28
C ASN A 36 -18.05 25.29 -1.24
N GLN A 37 -17.49 25.76 -0.12
CA GLN A 37 -16.04 25.95 0.07
C GLN A 37 -15.42 24.74 0.76
N PHE A 38 -15.46 23.60 0.09
CA PHE A 38 -14.89 22.35 0.59
C PHE A 38 -14.24 21.52 -0.51
N TRP A 39 -13.23 20.76 -0.10
CA TRP A 39 -12.59 19.73 -0.90
C TRP A 39 -12.78 18.38 -0.24
N ASN A 40 -13.28 17.40 -0.99
CA ASN A 40 -13.32 16.02 -0.52
C ASN A 40 -11.96 15.36 -0.80
N LEU A 41 -11.29 14.98 0.28
CA LEU A 41 -9.96 14.40 0.24
C LEU A 41 -9.96 13.07 -0.50
N THR A 42 -8.94 12.87 -1.34
CA THR A 42 -8.63 11.53 -1.87
C THR A 42 -8.07 10.63 -0.77
N GLN A 43 -8.07 9.31 -0.98
CA GLN A 43 -7.51 8.37 0.00
C GLN A 43 -6.06 8.72 0.40
N ARG A 44 -5.24 9.15 -0.56
CA ARG A 44 -3.85 9.56 -0.31
C ARG A 44 -3.79 10.81 0.56
N GLN A 45 -4.63 11.80 0.26
CA GLN A 45 -4.70 13.05 1.00
C GLN A 45 -5.25 12.85 2.42
N VAL A 46 -6.15 11.89 2.64
CA VAL A 46 -6.58 11.49 4.00
C VAL A 46 -5.40 10.97 4.81
N CYS A 47 -4.60 10.06 4.25
CA CYS A 47 -3.39 9.52 4.91
C CYS A 47 -2.37 10.63 5.21
N ASP A 48 -2.14 11.52 4.24
CA ASP A 48 -1.18 12.61 4.40
C ASP A 48 -1.67 13.64 5.44
N LEU A 49 -2.93 14.05 5.37
CA LEU A 49 -3.52 15.00 6.31
C LEU A 49 -3.50 14.44 7.74
N GLU A 50 -3.77 13.16 7.93
CA GLU A 50 -3.67 12.52 9.26
C GLU A 50 -2.27 12.68 9.86
N LEU A 51 -1.23 12.42 9.07
CA LEU A 51 0.15 12.53 9.53
C LEU A 51 0.63 13.98 9.68
N ILE A 52 0.05 14.92 8.94
CA ILE A 52 0.24 16.35 9.21
C ILE A 52 -0.37 16.70 10.57
N ILE A 53 -1.66 16.43 10.77
CA ILE A 53 -2.39 16.95 11.95
C ILE A 53 -2.05 16.21 13.24
N ASN A 54 -1.55 14.97 13.19
CA ASN A 54 -1.09 14.24 14.38
C ASN A 54 0.40 14.45 14.69
N GLY A 55 1.12 15.24 13.89
CA GLY A 55 2.54 15.54 14.08
C GLY A 55 3.50 14.46 13.56
N GLY A 56 3.01 13.40 12.93
CA GLY A 56 3.85 12.38 12.27
C GLY A 56 4.76 12.98 11.18
N PHE A 57 4.32 14.07 10.55
CA PHE A 57 5.06 14.85 9.57
C PHE A 57 5.68 16.14 10.12
N SER A 58 5.91 16.26 11.44
CA SER A 58 6.66 17.39 11.98
C SER A 58 7.97 17.59 11.19
N PRO A 59 8.28 18.82 10.73
CA PRO A 59 7.70 20.10 11.16
C PRO A 59 6.51 20.62 10.34
N LEU A 60 5.92 19.84 9.43
CA LEU A 60 4.82 20.31 8.60
C LEU A 60 3.58 20.65 9.45
N GLU A 61 2.98 21.80 9.18
CA GLU A 61 1.71 22.24 9.77
C GLU A 61 0.63 22.46 8.69
N GLY A 62 0.83 21.87 7.51
CA GLY A 62 -0.02 22.05 6.34
C GLY A 62 0.55 21.36 5.10
N PHE A 63 -0.10 21.56 3.96
CA PHE A 63 0.39 21.10 2.67
C PHE A 63 1.39 22.10 2.09
N LEU A 64 2.41 21.61 1.38
CA LEU A 64 3.52 22.43 0.91
C LEU A 64 3.06 23.51 -0.09
N ASN A 65 3.44 24.76 0.21
CA ASN A 65 3.42 25.85 -0.76
C ASN A 65 4.43 25.61 -1.88
N GLU A 66 4.38 26.42 -2.94
CA GLU A 66 5.25 26.26 -4.10
C GLU A 66 6.75 26.34 -3.77
N GLU A 67 7.15 27.17 -2.80
CA GLU A 67 8.55 27.36 -2.41
C GLU A 67 9.10 26.10 -1.72
N ASP A 68 8.39 25.61 -0.69
CA ASP A 68 8.76 24.38 0.00
C ASP A 68 8.68 23.17 -0.93
N TYR A 69 7.66 23.09 -1.78
CA TYR A 69 7.53 22.02 -2.78
C TYR A 69 8.75 21.99 -3.73
N ASN A 70 9.11 23.13 -4.33
CA ASN A 70 10.24 23.20 -5.25
C ASN A 70 11.56 22.87 -4.54
N SER A 71 11.74 23.32 -3.30
CA SER A 71 12.91 22.98 -2.48
C SER A 71 12.96 21.48 -2.18
N VAL A 72 11.85 20.83 -1.87
CA VAL A 72 11.80 19.39 -1.58
C VAL A 72 12.13 18.58 -2.83
N VAL A 73 11.53 18.95 -3.97
CA VAL A 73 11.76 18.28 -5.26
C VAL A 73 13.24 18.36 -5.64
N LEU A 74 13.83 19.55 -5.62
CA LEU A 74 15.19 19.79 -6.14
C LEU A 74 16.29 19.50 -5.11
N ASN A 75 16.07 19.80 -3.83
CA ASN A 75 17.12 19.86 -2.81
C ASN A 75 16.92 18.85 -1.66
N SER A 76 15.79 18.13 -1.60
CA SER A 76 15.44 17.28 -0.45
C SER A 76 15.39 18.04 0.89
N THR A 77 14.97 19.30 0.85
CA THR A 77 14.78 20.14 2.04
C THR A 77 13.52 20.97 1.89
N LEU A 78 12.93 21.42 2.99
CA LEU A 78 12.03 22.57 2.97
C LEU A 78 12.80 23.84 2.55
N SER A 79 12.09 24.92 2.25
CA SER A 79 12.67 26.23 1.88
C SER A 79 13.64 26.76 2.94
N ASP A 80 13.37 26.45 4.20
CA ASP A 80 14.18 26.85 5.34
C ASP A 80 15.44 25.98 5.55
N GLY A 81 15.64 24.94 4.72
CA GLY A 81 16.77 24.02 4.78
C GLY A 81 16.56 22.79 5.67
N THR A 82 15.40 22.64 6.31
CA THR A 82 15.07 21.42 7.08
C THR A 82 14.98 20.22 6.15
N LEU A 83 15.65 19.10 6.49
CA LEU A 83 15.65 17.88 5.68
C LEU A 83 14.22 17.36 5.46
N TRP A 84 13.81 17.20 4.21
CA TRP A 84 12.51 16.63 3.85
C TRP A 84 12.51 16.18 2.38
N THR A 85 12.27 14.89 2.12
CA THR A 85 12.57 14.27 0.81
C THR A 85 11.34 13.99 -0.07
N ILE A 86 10.13 13.98 0.49
CA ILE A 86 8.90 13.59 -0.21
C ILE A 86 7.91 14.76 -0.24
N PRO A 87 7.49 15.29 -1.40
CA PRO A 87 6.53 16.39 -1.45
C PRO A 87 5.14 15.95 -0.95
N ILE A 88 4.57 16.70 -0.01
CA ILE A 88 3.23 16.47 0.54
C ILE A 88 2.33 17.63 0.15
N THR A 89 1.52 17.42 -0.90
CA THR A 89 0.75 18.48 -1.55
C THR A 89 -0.73 18.14 -1.58
N LEU A 90 -1.59 19.16 -1.55
CA LEU A 90 -3.02 19.01 -1.79
C LEU A 90 -3.29 19.17 -3.28
N ASP A 91 -3.32 18.05 -3.99
CA ASP A 91 -3.60 18.02 -5.43
C ASP A 91 -5.10 18.12 -5.74
N VAL A 92 -5.48 19.05 -6.60
CA VAL A 92 -6.86 19.32 -7.00
C VAL A 92 -7.00 19.40 -8.51
N ASN A 93 -8.19 19.08 -9.02
CA ASN A 93 -8.47 19.21 -10.44
C ASN A 93 -8.78 20.67 -10.83
N GLU A 94 -8.45 21.03 -12.07
CA GLU A 94 -8.59 22.40 -12.58
C GLU A 94 -10.06 22.89 -12.59
N ASN A 95 -11.00 21.97 -12.84
CA ASN A 95 -12.43 22.29 -12.86
C ASN A 95 -12.94 22.71 -11.48
N TRP A 96 -12.51 22.02 -10.43
CA TRP A 96 -12.87 22.35 -9.05
C TRP A 96 -12.30 23.71 -8.64
N LEU A 97 -11.04 24.01 -8.98
CA LEU A 97 -10.45 25.33 -8.72
C LEU A 97 -11.25 26.46 -9.38
N LYS A 98 -11.57 26.31 -10.67
CA LYS A 98 -12.34 27.32 -11.43
C LYS A 98 -13.74 27.51 -10.86
N ASN A 99 -14.44 26.40 -10.54
CA ASN A 99 -15.81 26.44 -10.06
C ASN A 99 -15.94 27.04 -8.66
N ASN A 100 -14.94 26.84 -7.80
CA ASN A 100 -14.98 27.29 -6.40
C ASN A 100 -14.28 28.64 -6.17
N LYS A 101 -13.78 29.29 -7.23
CA LYS A 101 -13.14 30.62 -7.19
C LYS A 101 -12.09 30.72 -6.08
N VAL A 102 -11.29 29.68 -5.95
CA VAL A 102 -10.30 29.54 -4.88
C VAL A 102 -9.15 30.51 -5.14
N THR A 103 -8.82 31.34 -4.14
CA THR A 103 -7.71 32.29 -4.19
C THR A 103 -6.88 32.19 -2.91
N LYS A 104 -5.74 32.91 -2.88
CA LYS A 104 -4.97 33.11 -1.66
C LYS A 104 -5.85 33.70 -0.54
N ASP A 105 -5.52 33.35 0.70
CA ASP A 105 -6.18 33.72 1.96
C ASP A 105 -7.61 33.18 2.13
N VAL A 106 -8.10 32.38 1.18
CA VAL A 106 -9.39 31.68 1.31
C VAL A 106 -9.20 30.45 2.19
N LYS A 107 -10.19 30.24 3.08
CA LYS A 107 -10.32 29.01 3.85
C LYS A 107 -11.22 28.01 3.13
N ILE A 108 -10.81 26.76 3.08
CA ILE A 108 -11.63 25.64 2.60
C ILE A 108 -11.66 24.51 3.63
N VAL A 109 -12.78 23.80 3.69
CA VAL A 109 -12.93 22.62 4.53
C VAL A 109 -12.37 21.40 3.80
N LEU A 110 -11.59 20.59 4.50
CA LEU A 110 -11.12 19.30 4.04
C LEU A 110 -12.05 18.21 4.60
N LEU A 111 -12.84 17.58 3.72
CA LEU A 111 -13.81 16.55 4.06
C LEU A 111 -13.25 15.15 3.79
N GLN A 112 -13.62 14.19 4.64
CA GLN A 112 -13.52 12.77 4.34
C GLN A 112 -14.91 12.24 3.97
N ASN A 113 -15.00 11.44 2.90
CA ASN A 113 -16.22 10.78 2.43
C ASN A 113 -17.41 11.74 2.19
N ASN A 114 -17.14 12.99 1.79
CA ASN A 114 -18.12 14.07 1.61
C ASN A 114 -18.96 14.41 2.86
N GLU A 115 -18.54 13.96 4.04
CA GLU A 115 -19.36 14.06 5.25
C GLU A 115 -18.57 14.59 6.46
N PHE A 116 -17.41 13.99 6.75
CA PHE A 116 -16.68 14.29 7.98
C PHE A 116 -15.70 15.45 7.77
N PRO A 117 -15.88 16.61 8.45
CA PRO A 117 -14.89 17.68 8.41
C PRO A 117 -13.67 17.30 9.23
N ILE A 118 -12.53 17.17 8.56
CA ILE A 118 -11.25 16.77 9.18
C ILE A 118 -10.45 17.99 9.60
N ALA A 119 -10.40 19.01 8.73
CA ALA A 119 -9.62 20.20 8.97
C ALA A 119 -10.10 21.38 8.12
N ILE A 120 -9.59 22.58 8.41
CA ILE A 120 -9.70 23.78 7.57
C ILE A 120 -8.29 24.15 7.12
N ILE A 121 -8.08 24.33 5.82
CA ILE A 121 -6.83 24.86 5.28
C ILE A 121 -7.03 26.33 4.89
N THR A 122 -6.08 27.17 5.31
CA THR A 122 -5.96 28.57 4.85
C THR A 122 -4.93 28.60 3.73
N ILE A 123 -5.36 28.97 2.52
CA ILE A 123 -4.57 28.84 1.31
C ILE A 123 -3.54 29.97 1.21
N ASP A 124 -2.26 29.62 1.05
CA ASP A 124 -1.19 30.60 0.85
C ASP A 124 -0.66 30.62 -0.60
N SER A 125 -0.83 29.50 -1.32
CA SER A 125 -0.23 29.24 -2.62
C SER A 125 -1.13 28.32 -3.46
N ILE A 126 -1.29 28.64 -4.73
CA ILE A 126 -1.97 27.80 -5.74
C ILE A 126 -1.08 27.79 -6.97
N TYR A 127 -0.59 26.62 -7.36
CA TYR A 127 0.41 26.50 -8.42
C TYR A 127 0.19 25.24 -9.26
N LYS A 128 0.70 25.28 -10.49
CA LYS A 128 0.68 24.15 -11.42
C LYS A 128 2.08 23.54 -11.46
N PRO A 129 2.32 22.39 -10.79
CA PRO A 129 3.64 21.77 -10.77
C PRO A 129 4.04 21.25 -12.15
N ASN A 130 5.34 21.24 -12.42
CA ASN A 130 5.88 20.44 -13.51
C ASN A 130 6.05 18.99 -13.06
N LYS A 131 5.02 18.17 -13.31
CA LYS A 131 4.99 16.75 -12.93
C LYS A 131 6.15 15.93 -13.51
N ALA A 132 6.71 16.32 -14.65
CA ALA A 132 7.87 15.64 -15.22
C ALA A 132 9.14 15.84 -14.38
N ILE A 133 9.35 17.07 -13.87
CA ILE A 133 10.47 17.38 -12.97
C ILE A 133 10.31 16.62 -11.65
N GLU A 134 9.10 16.59 -11.09
CA GLU A 134 8.82 15.81 -9.86
C GLU A 134 9.07 14.32 -10.08
N ALA A 135 8.55 13.75 -11.18
CA ALA A 135 8.76 12.36 -11.53
C ALA A 135 10.25 12.00 -11.62
N GLU A 136 11.03 12.83 -12.30
CA GLU A 136 12.47 12.63 -12.47
C GLU A 136 13.25 12.77 -11.16
N HIS A 137 13.06 13.88 -10.44
CA HIS A 137 13.91 14.23 -9.30
C HIS A 137 13.54 13.48 -8.02
N VAL A 138 12.25 13.13 -7.85
CA VAL A 138 11.75 12.46 -6.64
C VAL A 138 11.63 10.95 -6.84
N PHE A 139 11.25 10.50 -8.04
CA PHE A 139 10.90 9.10 -8.32
C PHE A 139 11.75 8.43 -9.42
N ARG A 140 12.84 9.07 -9.86
CA ARG A 140 13.79 8.59 -10.90
C ARG A 140 13.21 8.46 -12.32
N GLY A 141 12.05 9.04 -12.58
CA GLY A 141 11.52 9.30 -13.93
C GLY A 141 10.98 8.09 -14.70
N ASP A 142 11.14 6.86 -14.21
CA ASP A 142 10.61 5.68 -14.90
C ASP A 142 9.07 5.71 -14.91
N PRO A 143 8.40 5.66 -16.08
CA PRO A 143 6.94 5.75 -16.18
C PRO A 143 6.21 4.55 -15.55
N GLU A 144 6.88 3.43 -15.29
CA GLU A 144 6.33 2.27 -14.59
C GLU A 144 6.43 2.40 -13.06
N HIS A 145 7.14 3.41 -12.55
CA HIS A 145 7.25 3.64 -11.11
C HIS A 145 5.86 3.97 -10.51
N PRO A 146 5.42 3.32 -9.42
CA PRO A 146 4.07 3.51 -8.87
C PRO A 146 3.72 4.97 -8.55
N ALA A 147 4.63 5.75 -7.96
CA ALA A 147 4.40 7.18 -7.74
C ALA A 147 4.30 8.00 -9.04
N VAL A 148 5.04 7.66 -10.09
CA VAL A 148 4.97 8.35 -11.39
C VAL A 148 3.64 8.04 -12.07
N GLN A 149 3.19 6.78 -12.02
CA GLN A 149 1.86 6.40 -12.50
C GLN A 149 0.75 7.12 -11.74
N TYR A 150 0.85 7.20 -10.41
CA TYR A 150 -0.12 7.96 -9.62
C TYR A 150 -0.11 9.45 -10.01
N LEU A 151 1.08 10.06 -10.08
CA LEU A 151 1.25 11.49 -10.36
C LEU A 151 0.63 11.90 -11.69
N ASN A 152 0.80 11.07 -12.72
CA ASN A 152 0.33 11.37 -14.07
C ASN A 152 -1.14 10.98 -14.30
N ASN A 153 -1.61 9.91 -13.67
CA ASN A 153 -2.93 9.32 -14.00
C ASN A 153 -4.02 9.58 -12.95
N ILE A 154 -3.64 9.94 -11.71
CA ILE A 154 -4.58 10.06 -10.59
C ILE A 154 -4.50 11.44 -9.94
N ALA A 155 -3.28 11.96 -9.71
CA ALA A 155 -3.13 13.24 -9.01
C ALA A 155 -3.70 14.41 -9.82
N GLY A 156 -4.33 15.36 -9.13
CA GLY A 156 -4.76 16.63 -9.71
C GLY A 156 -3.62 17.41 -10.35
N ASP A 157 -3.95 18.31 -11.28
CA ASP A 157 -2.98 19.08 -12.05
C ASP A 157 -2.53 20.37 -11.37
N ASN A 158 -3.19 20.76 -10.28
CA ASN A 158 -2.85 21.96 -9.53
C ASN A 158 -2.69 21.61 -8.06
N TYR A 159 -1.73 22.24 -7.40
CA TYR A 159 -1.43 22.04 -5.99
C TYR A 159 -1.83 23.27 -5.19
N ILE A 160 -2.37 23.02 -4.01
CA ILE A 160 -2.71 24.02 -3.01
C ILE A 160 -1.76 23.85 -1.83
N GLY A 161 -1.03 24.93 -1.52
CA GLY A 161 -0.28 25.10 -0.28
C GLY A 161 -1.09 25.86 0.75
N GLY A 162 -0.86 25.56 2.02
CA GLY A 162 -1.48 26.31 3.10
C GLY A 162 -1.41 25.64 4.46
N SER A 163 -1.50 26.45 5.50
CA SER A 163 -1.55 26.01 6.89
C SER A 163 -2.89 25.39 7.24
N VAL A 164 -2.86 24.34 8.06
CA VAL A 164 -4.03 23.57 8.47
C VAL A 164 -4.40 23.85 9.92
N GLU A 165 -5.70 24.01 10.19
CA GLU A 165 -6.31 23.96 11.52
C GLU A 165 -7.11 22.66 11.66
N ALA A 166 -6.80 21.85 12.67
CA ALA A 166 -7.33 20.50 12.81
C ALA A 166 -8.66 20.48 13.57
N ILE A 167 -9.64 19.71 13.06
CA ILE A 167 -10.93 19.49 13.72
C ILE A 167 -10.93 18.12 14.42
N GLN A 168 -10.52 17.09 13.70
CA GLN A 168 -10.44 15.71 14.18
C GLN A 168 -9.51 14.88 13.28
N LEU A 169 -9.07 13.72 13.77
CA LEU A 169 -8.41 12.72 12.92
C LEU A 169 -9.41 12.12 11.92
N PRO A 170 -8.96 11.61 10.76
CA PRO A 170 -9.82 10.82 9.90
C PRO A 170 -10.48 9.65 10.63
N THR A 171 -11.71 9.37 10.25
CA THR A 171 -12.51 8.31 10.86
C THR A 171 -12.09 6.95 10.30
N TYR A 172 -11.74 6.04 11.21
CA TYR A 172 -11.53 4.62 10.95
C TYR A 172 -12.44 3.79 11.86
N TYR A 173 -12.90 2.65 11.33
CA TYR A 173 -13.70 1.69 12.09
C TYR A 173 -12.90 0.42 12.43
N ASP A 174 -11.70 0.30 11.89
CA ASP A 174 -10.82 -0.85 12.03
C ASP A 174 -9.58 -0.52 12.88
N TYR A 175 -9.31 -1.36 13.88
CA TYR A 175 -8.05 -1.36 14.65
C TYR A 175 -7.71 -0.04 15.34
N ASN A 176 -8.71 0.73 15.79
CA ASN A 176 -8.51 2.01 16.45
C ASN A 176 -7.55 1.91 17.65
N GLU A 177 -7.55 0.78 18.36
CA GLU A 177 -6.63 0.52 19.48
C GLU A 177 -5.16 0.41 19.09
N LEU A 178 -4.88 0.15 17.81
CA LEU A 178 -3.52 0.02 17.27
C LEU A 178 -3.07 1.24 16.47
N ARG A 179 -3.96 2.14 16.05
CA ARG A 179 -3.65 3.37 15.30
C ARG A 179 -3.24 4.49 16.26
N ARG A 180 -2.09 4.34 16.91
CA ARG A 180 -1.60 5.31 17.89
C ARG A 180 -0.93 6.48 17.19
N THR A 181 -1.24 7.69 17.63
CA THR A 181 -0.56 8.94 17.26
C THR A 181 0.88 9.01 17.81
N PRO A 182 1.73 9.92 17.31
CA PRO A 182 3.06 10.16 17.89
C PRO A 182 3.02 10.46 19.39
N SER A 183 2.09 11.30 19.84
CA SER A 183 1.91 11.66 21.26
C SER A 183 1.56 10.44 22.13
N GLU A 184 0.64 9.59 21.65
CA GLU A 184 0.24 8.36 22.35
C GLU A 184 1.38 7.33 22.40
N LEU A 185 2.13 7.15 21.30
CA LEU A 185 3.26 6.22 21.28
C LEU A 185 4.39 6.68 22.21
N ARG A 186 4.72 7.96 22.21
CA ARG A 186 5.72 8.54 23.14
C ARG A 186 5.32 8.32 24.59
N THR A 187 4.05 8.60 24.92
CA THR A 187 3.50 8.36 26.26
C THR A 187 3.58 6.88 26.65
N LEU A 188 3.29 5.98 25.71
CA LEU A 188 3.35 4.55 25.95
C LEU A 188 4.79 4.07 26.18
N PHE A 189 5.76 4.59 25.43
CA PHE A 189 7.18 4.30 25.67
C PHE A 189 7.63 4.77 27.05
N GLU A 190 7.25 5.98 27.46
CA GLU A 190 7.54 6.49 28.81
C GLU A 190 6.92 5.62 29.91
N LYS A 191 5.64 5.26 29.76
CA LYS A 191 4.93 4.39 30.71
C LYS A 191 5.61 3.01 30.86
N ASN A 192 6.12 2.48 29.76
CA ASN A 192 6.82 1.19 29.75
C ASN A 192 8.31 1.31 30.10
N SER A 193 8.80 2.52 30.41
CA SER A 193 10.24 2.79 30.61
C SER A 193 11.10 2.38 29.41
N TRP A 194 10.57 2.51 28.19
CA TRP A 194 11.28 2.26 26.94
C TRP A 194 12.01 3.53 26.51
N ASP A 195 13.29 3.63 26.87
CA ASP A 195 14.17 4.73 26.48
C ASP A 195 14.77 4.54 25.08
N ARG A 196 14.97 3.28 24.68
CA ARG A 196 15.50 2.83 23.38
C ARG A 196 14.48 1.95 22.67
N VAL A 197 14.07 2.40 21.49
CA VAL A 197 13.11 1.71 20.61
C VAL A 197 13.66 1.65 19.19
N VAL A 198 13.69 0.45 18.61
CA VAL A 198 14.00 0.21 17.20
C VAL A 198 12.73 -0.05 16.41
N ALA A 199 12.45 0.79 15.42
CA ALA A 199 11.26 0.68 14.59
C ALA A 199 11.51 -0.16 13.33
N PHE A 200 10.55 -1.04 13.03
CA PHE A 200 10.51 -1.86 11.83
C PHE A 200 9.37 -1.40 10.91
N GLN A 201 9.72 -0.88 9.74
CA GLN A 201 8.79 -0.57 8.65
C GLN A 201 8.42 -1.85 7.91
N THR A 202 7.13 -2.05 7.61
CA THR A 202 6.73 -3.06 6.63
C THR A 202 5.39 -2.73 5.97
N ARG A 203 5.25 -3.16 4.71
CA ARG A 203 4.00 -3.22 3.94
C ARG A 203 3.61 -4.66 3.58
N ASN A 204 4.43 -5.64 3.96
CA ASN A 204 4.25 -7.07 3.67
C ASN A 204 4.00 -7.86 4.95
N PRO A 205 3.34 -9.03 4.89
CA PRO A 205 3.30 -9.95 6.00
C PRO A 205 4.70 -10.27 6.53
N MET A 206 4.80 -10.38 7.85
CA MET A 206 6.05 -10.81 8.47
C MET A 206 6.14 -12.34 8.50
N HIS A 207 7.37 -12.84 8.44
CA HIS A 207 7.73 -14.25 8.39
C HIS A 207 8.89 -14.48 9.36
N ARG A 208 9.41 -15.71 9.47
CA ARG A 208 10.47 -16.01 10.44
C ARG A 208 11.71 -15.14 10.26
N ALA A 209 12.16 -14.95 9.02
CA ALA A 209 13.28 -14.07 8.71
C ALA A 209 13.08 -12.63 9.25
N HIS A 210 11.87 -12.09 9.15
CA HIS A 210 11.54 -10.77 9.67
C HIS A 210 11.57 -10.71 11.21
N ARG A 211 11.09 -11.76 11.88
CA ARG A 211 11.18 -11.87 13.35
C ARG A 211 12.64 -11.88 13.81
N GLU A 212 13.45 -12.79 13.26
CA GLU A 212 14.86 -12.91 13.63
C GLU A 212 15.63 -11.62 13.36
N LEU A 213 15.36 -10.98 12.23
CA LEU A 213 15.90 -9.68 11.87
C LEU A 213 15.61 -8.63 12.94
N THR A 214 14.35 -8.48 13.36
CA THR A 214 14.00 -7.47 14.36
C THR A 214 14.54 -7.78 15.76
N LEU A 215 14.60 -9.06 16.16
CA LEU A 215 15.21 -9.47 17.42
C LEU A 215 16.71 -9.18 17.44
N ARG A 216 17.39 -9.43 16.32
CA ARG A 216 18.79 -9.12 16.17
C ARG A 216 19.04 -7.61 16.23
N ALA A 217 18.28 -6.82 15.47
CA ALA A 217 18.39 -5.36 15.50
C ALA A 217 18.19 -4.81 16.92
N ALA A 218 17.18 -5.31 17.65
CA ALA A 218 16.94 -4.97 19.04
C ALA A 218 18.12 -5.30 19.95
N LYS A 219 18.71 -6.49 19.79
CA LYS A 219 19.88 -6.91 20.56
C LYS A 219 21.11 -6.04 20.28
N ASP A 220 21.39 -5.76 19.00
CA ASP A 220 22.58 -5.03 18.57
C ASP A 220 22.57 -3.59 19.09
N VAL A 221 21.39 -2.97 19.21
CA VAL A 221 21.25 -1.61 19.74
C VAL A 221 20.68 -1.53 21.15
N ASN A 222 20.51 -2.67 21.83
CA ASN A 222 19.88 -2.78 23.15
C ASN A 222 18.59 -1.95 23.27
N ALA A 223 17.59 -2.29 22.45
CA ALA A 223 16.34 -1.54 22.31
C ALA A 223 15.12 -2.47 22.25
N ASN A 224 13.96 -1.95 22.67
CA ASN A 224 12.67 -2.60 22.44
C ASN A 224 12.22 -2.44 20.99
N ILE A 225 11.30 -3.30 20.52
CA ILE A 225 10.90 -3.37 19.12
C ILE A 225 9.56 -2.65 18.93
N LEU A 226 9.51 -1.75 17.96
CA LEU A 226 8.25 -1.21 17.43
C LEU A 226 8.00 -1.83 16.05
N ILE A 227 7.06 -2.76 15.97
CA ILE A 227 6.52 -3.25 14.69
C ILE A 227 5.54 -2.18 14.19
N HIS A 228 5.96 -1.40 13.19
CA HIS A 228 5.25 -0.19 12.77
C HIS A 228 4.74 -0.31 11.32
N PRO A 229 3.82 -1.25 11.00
CA PRO A 229 3.42 -1.50 9.63
C PRO A 229 2.55 -0.39 9.05
N VAL A 230 2.66 -0.20 7.74
CA VAL A 230 1.80 0.73 7.00
C VAL A 230 0.42 0.10 6.75
N VAL A 231 -0.64 0.83 7.07
CA VAL A 231 -2.05 0.46 6.82
C VAL A 231 -2.80 1.49 5.99
N GLY A 232 -2.13 2.56 5.54
CA GLY A 232 -2.64 3.42 4.46
C GLY A 232 -2.35 2.81 3.09
N MET A 233 -2.01 3.66 2.12
CA MET A 233 -1.71 3.20 0.75
C MET A 233 -0.31 2.57 0.66
N THR A 234 -0.19 1.46 -0.06
CA THR A 234 1.07 0.71 -0.27
C THR A 234 1.26 0.43 -1.75
N LYS A 235 2.12 -0.51 -2.15
CA LYS A 235 2.33 -0.81 -3.56
C LYS A 235 1.09 -1.48 -4.15
N PRO A 236 0.63 -1.09 -5.35
CA PRO A 236 -0.44 -1.82 -6.04
C PRO A 236 -0.12 -3.32 -6.14
N GLY A 237 -1.09 -4.15 -5.75
CA GLY A 237 -0.97 -5.61 -5.69
C GLY A 237 -0.40 -6.18 -4.38
N ASP A 238 -0.05 -5.34 -3.41
CA ASP A 238 0.28 -5.82 -2.06
C ASP A 238 -0.95 -6.42 -1.37
N ILE A 239 -0.71 -7.32 -0.42
CA ILE A 239 -1.77 -7.94 0.40
C ILE A 239 -2.49 -6.86 1.20
N ASP A 240 -3.81 -6.93 1.28
CA ASP A 240 -4.63 -5.96 1.99
C ASP A 240 -4.21 -5.82 3.46
N HIS A 241 -4.39 -4.62 4.03
CA HIS A 241 -3.90 -4.35 5.37
C HIS A 241 -4.63 -5.16 6.45
N HIS A 242 -5.90 -5.54 6.28
CA HIS A 242 -6.61 -6.36 7.27
C HIS A 242 -5.97 -7.73 7.41
N THR A 243 -5.63 -8.37 6.28
CA THR A 243 -4.89 -9.63 6.27
C THR A 243 -3.52 -9.49 6.91
N ARG A 244 -2.79 -8.42 6.57
CA ARG A 244 -1.49 -8.14 7.17
C ARG A 244 -1.58 -7.89 8.67
N VAL A 245 -2.56 -7.12 9.14
CA VAL A 245 -2.78 -6.84 10.57
C VAL A 245 -3.08 -8.13 11.33
N ARG A 246 -3.91 -9.04 10.78
CA ARG A 246 -4.10 -10.37 11.38
C ARG A 246 -2.77 -11.13 11.48
N ALA A 247 -1.98 -11.14 10.41
CA ALA A 247 -0.66 -11.79 10.42
C ALA A 247 0.31 -11.13 11.42
N TYR A 248 0.28 -9.82 11.61
CA TYR A 248 1.10 -9.14 12.62
C TYR A 248 0.65 -9.46 14.06
N LYS A 249 -0.66 -9.53 14.30
CA LYS A 249 -1.22 -9.96 15.59
C LYS A 249 -0.81 -11.41 15.92
N GLU A 250 -0.70 -12.28 14.92
CA GLU A 250 -0.18 -13.65 15.12
C GLU A 250 1.34 -13.74 15.29
N ILE A 251 2.11 -12.90 14.60
CA ILE A 251 3.57 -13.00 14.72
C ILE A 251 4.10 -12.34 15.98
N ILE A 252 3.43 -11.30 16.50
CA ILE A 252 3.92 -10.57 17.68
C ILE A 252 3.93 -11.46 18.93
N VAL A 253 3.02 -12.43 19.04
CA VAL A 253 3.03 -13.42 20.14
C VAL A 253 4.21 -14.39 20.09
N LYS A 254 4.98 -14.39 18.99
CA LYS A 254 6.21 -15.17 18.87
C LYS A 254 7.43 -14.39 19.40
N TYR A 255 7.29 -13.14 19.83
CA TYR A 255 8.37 -12.39 20.49
C TYR A 255 8.38 -12.72 21.99
N PRO A 256 9.53 -12.60 22.67
CA PRO A 256 9.55 -12.64 24.13
C PRO A 256 8.62 -11.57 24.73
N GLU A 257 8.01 -11.86 25.87
CA GLU A 257 7.08 -10.94 26.55
C GLU A 257 7.73 -9.56 26.77
N ASP A 258 6.93 -8.50 26.61
CA ASP A 258 7.33 -7.10 26.79
C ASP A 258 8.51 -6.61 25.94
N THR A 259 8.90 -7.32 24.87
CA THR A 259 9.99 -6.87 23.98
C THR A 259 9.53 -6.16 22.71
N ALA A 260 8.25 -6.32 22.32
CA ALA A 260 7.73 -5.81 21.05
C ALA A 260 6.35 -5.17 21.20
N LEU A 261 6.13 -4.07 20.47
CA LEU A 261 4.86 -3.35 20.39
C LEU A 261 4.41 -3.26 18.94
N LEU A 262 3.12 -3.56 18.67
CA LEU A 262 2.47 -3.31 17.39
C LEU A 262 1.75 -1.96 17.42
N SER A 263 2.04 -1.10 16.43
CA SER A 263 1.32 0.15 16.18
C SER A 263 1.15 0.35 14.68
N LEU A 264 -0.04 0.70 14.22
CA LEU A 264 -0.33 0.85 12.80
C LEU A 264 -0.05 2.29 12.35
N LEU A 265 0.63 2.43 11.22
CA LEU A 265 0.96 3.73 10.62
C LEU A 265 0.01 4.00 9.44
N PRO A 266 -0.82 5.06 9.46
CA PRO A 266 -1.71 5.42 8.36
C PRO A 266 -0.98 6.15 7.21
N LEU A 267 0.23 5.71 6.87
CA LEU A 267 1.05 6.30 5.81
C LEU A 267 0.53 5.91 4.42
N ALA A 268 0.54 6.86 3.48
CA ALA A 268 0.49 6.54 2.07
C ALA A 268 1.93 6.49 1.51
N MET A 269 2.42 5.28 1.22
CA MET A 269 3.75 5.10 0.64
C MET A 269 3.80 5.59 -0.80
N ARG A 270 4.98 6.05 -1.24
CA ARG A 270 5.24 6.47 -2.63
C ARG A 270 6.03 5.41 -3.41
N MET A 271 6.55 4.40 -2.72
CA MET A 271 7.54 3.46 -3.24
C MET A 271 8.81 4.15 -3.76
N ALA A 272 9.18 5.28 -3.17
CA ALA A 272 10.28 6.15 -3.60
C ALA A 272 11.64 5.78 -2.97
N GLY A 273 11.86 4.49 -2.72
CA GLY A 273 13.16 3.90 -2.37
C GLY A 273 13.94 4.68 -1.30
N ASP A 274 15.05 5.26 -1.74
CA ASP A 274 16.01 5.98 -0.90
C ASP A 274 15.45 7.28 -0.30
N ARG A 275 14.79 8.12 -1.09
CA ARG A 275 14.11 9.32 -0.57
C ARG A 275 13.05 8.96 0.46
N GLU A 276 12.29 7.89 0.22
CA GLU A 276 11.27 7.41 1.17
C GLU A 276 11.87 6.76 2.43
N ALA A 277 13.07 6.19 2.37
CA ALA A 277 13.76 5.69 3.56
C ALA A 277 14.14 6.82 4.53
N VAL A 278 14.61 7.95 4.01
CA VAL A 278 14.87 9.16 4.80
C VAL A 278 13.58 9.71 5.42
N TRP A 279 12.51 9.77 4.62
CA TRP A 279 11.20 10.19 5.10
C TRP A 279 10.65 9.28 6.20
N HIS A 280 10.78 7.96 6.03
CA HIS A 280 10.42 6.99 7.06
C HIS A 280 11.22 7.17 8.36
N ALA A 281 12.50 7.51 8.26
CA ALA A 281 13.34 7.80 9.44
C ALA A 281 12.79 9.01 10.19
N ILE A 282 12.50 10.11 9.48
CA ILE A 282 11.88 11.32 10.05
C ILE A 282 10.54 10.99 10.73
N ILE A 283 9.66 10.25 10.05
CA ILE A 283 8.38 9.84 10.62
C ILE A 283 8.62 9.05 11.92
N ARG A 284 9.49 8.04 11.90
CA ARG A 284 9.73 7.20 13.09
C ARG A 284 10.38 7.98 14.23
N GLN A 285 11.23 8.96 13.92
CA GLN A 285 11.75 9.91 14.88
C GLN A 285 10.61 10.70 15.54
N ASN A 286 9.66 11.23 14.76
CA ASN A 286 8.49 11.94 15.26
C ASN A 286 7.63 11.06 16.17
N TYR A 287 7.45 9.79 15.82
CA TYR A 287 6.75 8.79 16.64
C TYR A 287 7.54 8.30 17.87
N GLY A 288 8.76 8.80 18.12
CA GLY A 288 9.53 8.54 19.33
C GLY A 288 10.56 7.40 19.23
N ALA A 289 10.69 6.74 18.08
CA ALA A 289 11.68 5.70 17.89
C ALA A 289 13.10 6.29 17.90
N THR A 290 14.02 5.63 18.62
CA THR A 290 15.45 6.01 18.67
C THR A 290 16.27 5.41 17.54
N HIS A 291 15.83 4.27 17.00
CA HIS A 291 16.50 3.56 15.93
C HIS A 291 15.50 3.17 14.84
N PHE A 292 15.96 3.05 13.61
CA PHE A 292 15.13 2.64 12.47
C PHE A 292 15.85 1.65 11.59
N ILE A 293 15.20 0.51 11.33
CA ILE A 293 15.74 -0.52 10.46
C ILE A 293 15.58 -0.11 9.00
N VAL A 294 16.68 -0.12 8.25
CA VAL A 294 16.69 0.09 6.80
C VAL A 294 17.26 -1.15 6.12
N GLY A 295 16.39 -1.90 5.46
CA GLY A 295 16.75 -3.17 4.81
C GLY A 295 17.27 -3.01 3.38
N ARG A 296 17.46 -4.15 2.71
CA ARG A 296 17.69 -4.22 1.26
C ARG A 296 16.46 -3.74 0.50
N ASP A 297 16.64 -2.90 -0.53
CA ASP A 297 15.59 -2.38 -1.40
C ASP A 297 14.44 -1.72 -0.59
N HIS A 298 14.81 -0.99 0.46
CA HIS A 298 13.85 -0.38 1.39
C HIS A 298 12.94 0.59 0.65
N ALA A 299 11.62 0.39 0.78
CA ALA A 299 10.59 1.13 0.06
C ALA A 299 10.74 1.11 -1.48
N GLY A 300 11.49 0.16 -2.05
CA GLY A 300 11.60 -0.02 -3.49
C GLY A 300 10.38 -0.73 -4.10
N PRO A 301 9.99 -0.39 -5.34
CA PRO A 301 8.96 -1.10 -6.09
C PRO A 301 9.47 -2.35 -6.82
N GLY A 302 10.76 -2.67 -6.73
CA GLY A 302 11.40 -3.80 -7.40
C GLY A 302 11.92 -3.44 -8.79
N LYS A 303 11.43 -4.15 -9.81
CA LYS A 303 11.89 -4.04 -11.20
C LYS A 303 10.77 -3.59 -12.13
N ASN A 304 11.14 -2.87 -13.19
CA ASN A 304 10.25 -2.56 -14.31
C ASN A 304 10.08 -3.77 -15.26
N SER A 305 9.25 -3.62 -16.28
CA SER A 305 8.95 -4.64 -17.30
C SER A 305 10.17 -5.14 -18.06
N LYS A 306 11.24 -4.34 -18.13
CA LYS A 306 12.53 -4.68 -18.76
C LYS A 306 13.48 -5.40 -17.81
N GLY A 307 13.06 -5.68 -16.58
CA GLY A 307 13.86 -6.37 -15.56
C GLY A 307 14.93 -5.50 -14.89
N VAL A 308 14.87 -4.18 -15.07
CA VAL A 308 15.79 -3.20 -14.47
C VAL A 308 15.23 -2.77 -13.11
N ASP A 309 16.07 -2.76 -12.08
CA ASP A 309 15.68 -2.29 -10.74
C ASP A 309 15.44 -0.78 -10.75
N PHE A 310 14.35 -0.32 -10.13
CA PHE A 310 14.09 1.12 -9.95
C PHE A 310 15.13 1.78 -9.01
N TYR A 311 15.56 1.02 -7.99
CA TYR A 311 16.55 1.44 -7.00
C TYR A 311 17.61 0.37 -6.82
N GLY A 312 18.85 0.78 -6.59
CA GLY A 312 19.89 -0.13 -6.15
C GLY A 312 19.54 -0.74 -4.78
N PRO A 313 19.97 -1.98 -4.50
CA PRO A 313 19.57 -2.71 -3.30
C PRO A 313 19.94 -2.04 -1.98
N TYR A 314 20.88 -1.09 -1.97
CA TYR A 314 21.34 -0.39 -0.78
C TYR A 314 21.33 1.15 -0.91
N ASP A 315 20.71 1.69 -1.97
CA ASP A 315 20.62 3.14 -2.19
C ASP A 315 19.98 3.85 -0.98
N ALA A 316 18.95 3.23 -0.41
CA ALA A 316 18.28 3.71 0.79
C ALA A 316 19.19 3.78 2.02
N GLN A 317 20.03 2.78 2.24
CA GLN A 317 20.98 2.79 3.35
C GLN A 317 22.01 3.90 3.17
N ASN A 318 22.54 4.04 1.95
CA ASN A 318 23.52 5.07 1.62
C ASN A 318 22.97 6.48 1.84
N LEU A 319 21.74 6.75 1.41
CA LEU A 319 21.15 8.09 1.54
C LEU A 319 20.80 8.42 3.00
N VAL A 320 20.27 7.45 3.76
CA VAL A 320 20.00 7.64 5.20
C VAL A 320 21.31 7.85 5.96
N GLU A 321 22.35 7.06 5.67
CA GLU A 321 23.66 7.21 6.30
C GLU A 321 24.29 8.57 6.00
N LYS A 322 24.19 9.05 4.75
CA LYS A 322 24.65 10.40 4.37
C LYS A 322 24.03 11.47 5.28
N TYR A 323 22.71 11.50 5.39
CA TYR A 323 22.02 12.53 6.18
C TYR A 323 22.21 12.37 7.70
N ALA A 324 22.40 11.14 8.18
CA ALA A 324 22.79 10.89 9.56
C ALA A 324 24.19 11.47 9.86
N LYS A 325 25.18 11.28 8.98
CA LYS A 325 26.53 11.85 9.12
C LYS A 325 26.54 13.38 9.04
N GLU A 326 25.63 13.97 8.27
CA GLU A 326 25.42 15.42 8.22
C GLU A 326 24.70 15.98 9.47
N GLY A 327 24.29 15.13 10.42
CA GLY A 327 23.59 15.54 11.63
C GLY A 327 22.14 15.98 11.40
N LYS A 328 21.55 15.63 10.25
CA LYS A 328 20.18 16.02 9.87
C LYS A 328 19.09 15.04 10.33
N LEU A 329 19.49 13.89 10.85
CA LEU A 329 18.61 12.88 11.45
C LEU A 329 19.05 12.62 12.89
N ALA A 330 18.14 12.73 13.85
CA ALA A 330 18.41 12.40 15.26
C ALA A 330 18.19 10.90 15.55
N ILE A 331 17.41 10.22 14.71
CA ILE A 331 17.21 8.77 14.76
C ILE A 331 18.41 8.03 14.15
N GLN A 332 18.81 6.93 14.78
CA GLN A 332 19.94 6.13 14.33
C GLN A 332 19.49 5.01 13.38
N MET A 333 20.10 4.89 12.21
CA MET A 333 19.82 3.78 11.31
C MET A 333 20.42 2.48 11.85
N VAL A 334 19.66 1.39 11.78
CA VAL A 334 20.16 0.02 11.88
C VAL A 334 20.14 -0.56 10.48
N PRO A 335 21.28 -0.56 9.75
CA PRO A 335 21.34 -1.13 8.41
C PRO A 335 21.14 -2.64 8.51
N PHE A 336 20.35 -3.18 7.60
CA PHE A 336 20.09 -4.61 7.59
C PHE A 336 20.37 -5.23 6.22
N LYS A 337 21.15 -6.31 6.21
CA LYS A 337 21.50 -7.09 5.02
C LYS A 337 20.73 -8.41 5.01
N MET A 338 20.33 -8.87 3.84
CA MET A 338 19.46 -10.04 3.64
C MET A 338 19.69 -11.20 4.64
N VAL A 339 18.66 -11.55 5.42
CA VAL A 339 18.61 -12.82 6.20
C VAL A 339 18.35 -13.97 5.25
N THR A 340 19.03 -15.09 5.46
CA THR A 340 18.69 -16.37 4.82
C THR A 340 18.59 -17.50 5.85
N TYR A 341 17.87 -18.57 5.50
CA TYR A 341 17.73 -19.76 6.33
C TYR A 341 18.88 -20.72 6.09
N LEU A 342 19.41 -21.30 7.17
CA LEU A 342 20.50 -22.26 7.21
C LEU A 342 19.92 -23.65 7.57
N PRO A 343 19.73 -24.56 6.59
CA PRO A 343 19.06 -25.84 6.83
C PRO A 343 19.83 -26.78 7.76
N GLU A 344 21.17 -26.70 7.76
CA GLU A 344 22.02 -27.60 8.55
C GLU A 344 21.95 -27.29 10.05
N THR A 345 21.68 -26.04 10.41
CA THR A 345 21.63 -25.57 11.80
C THR A 345 20.23 -25.17 12.25
N ASP A 346 19.23 -25.30 11.36
CA ASP A 346 17.85 -24.81 11.54
C ASP A 346 17.80 -23.38 12.09
N SER A 347 18.60 -22.49 11.51
CA SER A 347 18.78 -21.12 12.02
C SER A 347 18.75 -20.09 10.89
N TYR A 348 18.85 -18.81 11.26
CA TYR A 348 18.87 -17.69 10.32
C TYR A 348 20.08 -16.81 10.60
N ALA A 349 20.72 -16.35 9.54
CA ALA A 349 21.81 -15.39 9.65
C ALA A 349 21.85 -14.43 8.44
N PRO A 350 22.45 -13.24 8.61
CA PRO A 350 22.76 -12.34 7.51
C PRO A 350 23.71 -12.99 6.52
N ILE A 351 23.44 -12.82 5.24
CA ILE A 351 24.21 -13.46 4.17
C ILE A 351 25.69 -13.07 4.13
N ASP A 352 26.06 -11.92 4.70
CA ASP A 352 27.44 -11.44 4.75
C ASP A 352 28.27 -12.02 5.90
N GLU A 353 27.64 -12.72 6.84
CA GLU A 353 28.31 -13.46 7.91
C GLU A 353 28.49 -14.95 7.57
N ILE A 354 27.99 -15.36 6.40
CA ILE A 354 27.98 -16.74 5.95
C ILE A 354 28.90 -16.89 4.73
N ASP A 355 29.78 -17.89 4.77
CA ASP A 355 30.47 -18.36 3.56
C ASP A 355 29.51 -19.19 2.71
N THR A 356 28.83 -18.56 1.76
CA THR A 356 27.82 -19.20 0.88
C THR A 356 28.40 -20.26 -0.05
N THR A 357 29.74 -20.38 -0.14
CA THR A 357 30.40 -21.47 -0.88
C THR A 357 30.47 -22.76 -0.06
N LYS A 358 30.38 -22.66 1.28
CA LYS A 358 30.48 -23.79 2.21
C LYS A 358 29.16 -24.09 2.91
N VAL A 359 28.35 -23.07 3.16
CA VAL A 359 27.11 -23.19 3.92
C VAL A 359 25.93 -23.11 2.96
N LYS A 360 25.10 -24.15 2.95
CA LYS A 360 23.86 -24.17 2.18
C LYS A 360 22.87 -23.17 2.75
N THR A 361 22.28 -22.36 1.88
CA THR A 361 21.25 -21.38 2.25
C THR A 361 19.96 -21.67 1.50
N LEU A 362 18.81 -21.34 2.11
CA LEU A 362 17.50 -21.36 1.46
C LEU A 362 16.81 -20.01 1.60
N ASN A 363 16.09 -19.64 0.55
CA ASN A 363 15.24 -18.46 0.54
C ASN A 363 14.01 -18.72 -0.35
N ILE A 364 12.88 -18.11 0.01
CA ILE A 364 11.67 -18.09 -0.82
C ILE A 364 11.40 -16.62 -1.16
N SER A 365 11.40 -16.32 -2.46
CA SER A 365 11.07 -14.97 -2.94
C SER A 365 9.58 -14.68 -2.74
N GLY A 366 9.19 -13.40 -2.75
CA GLY A 366 7.78 -13.02 -2.74
C GLY A 366 7.00 -13.57 -3.94
N THR A 367 7.64 -13.73 -5.10
CA THR A 367 7.03 -14.35 -6.28
C THR A 367 6.75 -15.83 -6.05
N GLU A 368 7.72 -16.56 -5.49
CA GLU A 368 7.55 -17.98 -5.16
C GLU A 368 6.50 -18.18 -4.06
N LEU A 369 6.47 -17.32 -3.04
CA LEU A 369 5.41 -17.36 -2.02
C LEU A 369 4.02 -17.19 -2.64
N ARG A 370 3.85 -16.23 -3.57
CA ARG A 370 2.57 -16.04 -4.27
C ARG A 370 2.20 -17.25 -5.10
N ASN A 371 3.16 -17.90 -5.78
CA ASN A 371 2.91 -19.13 -6.51
C ASN A 371 2.40 -20.24 -5.57
N ARG A 372 3.06 -20.45 -4.43
CA ARG A 372 2.64 -21.43 -3.42
C ARG A 372 1.28 -21.15 -2.78
N LEU A 373 0.93 -19.87 -2.63
CA LEU A 373 -0.42 -19.48 -2.18
C LEU A 373 -1.45 -19.81 -3.26
N LYS A 374 -1.13 -19.52 -4.53
CA LYS A 374 -2.00 -19.69 -5.69
C LYS A 374 -2.25 -21.17 -6.04
N ASP A 375 -1.25 -22.03 -6.02
CA ASP A 375 -1.37 -23.45 -6.39
C ASP A 375 -1.71 -24.37 -5.20
N GLY A 376 -1.61 -23.86 -3.97
CA GLY A 376 -1.83 -24.65 -2.76
C GLY A 376 -0.60 -25.43 -2.27
N THR A 377 0.54 -25.34 -2.97
CA THR A 377 1.79 -26.00 -2.61
C THR A 377 2.20 -25.64 -1.18
N PRO A 378 2.61 -26.60 -0.34
CA PRO A 378 3.02 -26.34 1.04
C PRO A 378 4.08 -25.23 1.15
N ILE A 379 3.85 -24.31 2.10
CA ILE A 379 4.83 -23.29 2.48
C ILE A 379 5.63 -23.87 3.65
N PRO A 380 6.96 -23.98 3.55
CA PRO A 380 7.75 -24.63 4.58
C PRO A 380 7.63 -23.94 5.93
N GLU A 381 7.63 -24.72 7.02
CA GLU A 381 7.52 -24.16 8.37
C GLU A 381 8.74 -23.33 8.77
N TRP A 382 9.92 -23.61 8.19
CA TRP A 382 11.10 -22.75 8.32
C TRP A 382 10.94 -21.42 7.57
N PHE A 383 10.01 -21.27 6.63
CA PHE A 383 9.81 -19.97 5.99
C PHE A 383 8.93 -19.07 6.85
N SER A 384 7.76 -19.59 7.26
CA SER A 384 6.76 -18.84 8.00
C SER A 384 6.03 -19.71 9.02
N TYR A 385 5.54 -19.07 10.08
CA TYR A 385 4.69 -19.73 11.06
C TYR A 385 3.40 -20.27 10.43
N PRO A 386 2.94 -21.49 10.80
CA PRO A 386 1.73 -22.08 10.25
C PRO A 386 0.47 -21.21 10.38
N GLU A 387 0.34 -20.49 11.51
CA GLU A 387 -0.79 -19.61 11.79
C GLU A 387 -0.81 -18.40 10.85
N VAL A 388 0.37 -17.84 10.56
CA VAL A 388 0.53 -16.77 9.56
C VAL A 388 0.18 -17.31 8.17
N VAL A 389 0.69 -18.49 7.79
CA VAL A 389 0.38 -19.10 6.48
C VAL A 389 -1.12 -19.35 6.32
N LYS A 390 -1.79 -19.82 7.38
CA LYS A 390 -3.24 -20.04 7.38
C LYS A 390 -4.00 -18.75 7.06
N ILE A 391 -3.64 -17.64 7.72
CA ILE A 391 -4.24 -16.31 7.44
C ILE A 391 -4.03 -15.91 5.98
N LEU A 392 -2.81 -16.08 5.46
CA LEU A 392 -2.50 -15.72 4.08
C LEU A 392 -3.30 -16.54 3.07
N ARG A 393 -3.50 -17.84 3.33
CA ARG A 393 -4.33 -18.71 2.48
C ARG A 393 -5.82 -18.43 2.57
N THR A 394 -6.32 -17.95 3.71
CA THR A 394 -7.74 -17.53 3.82
C THR A 394 -8.03 -16.34 2.90
N SER A 395 -7.11 -15.37 2.84
CA SER A 395 -7.30 -14.19 1.99
C SER A 395 -6.83 -14.37 0.55
N ASN A 396 -5.91 -15.31 0.30
CA ASN A 396 -5.38 -15.65 -1.02
C ASN A 396 -5.56 -17.16 -1.22
N PRO A 397 -6.79 -17.62 -1.46
CA PRO A 397 -7.08 -19.03 -1.58
C PRO A 397 -6.40 -19.64 -2.81
N PRO A 398 -6.17 -20.96 -2.83
CA PRO A 398 -5.65 -21.64 -4.01
C PRO A 398 -6.62 -21.53 -5.19
N ARG A 399 -6.11 -21.73 -6.42
CA ARG A 399 -6.85 -21.61 -7.69
C ARG A 399 -8.16 -22.39 -7.69
N SER A 400 -8.17 -23.57 -7.09
CA SER A 400 -9.35 -24.43 -6.93
C SER A 400 -10.50 -23.77 -6.15
N LYS A 401 -10.22 -22.69 -5.42
CA LYS A 401 -11.18 -21.87 -4.67
C LYS A 401 -11.29 -20.41 -5.15
N GLN A 402 -10.47 -19.98 -6.11
CA GLN A 402 -10.50 -18.60 -6.66
C GLN A 402 -11.54 -18.46 -7.75
N GLY A 403 -12.40 -17.42 -7.71
CA GLY A 403 -13.39 -17.18 -8.76
C GLY A 403 -12.76 -16.88 -10.12
N PHE A 404 -13.57 -16.97 -11.16
CA PHE A 404 -13.19 -16.67 -12.54
C PHE A 404 -14.39 -16.21 -13.35
N VAL A 405 -14.13 -15.53 -14.46
CA VAL A 405 -15.14 -15.14 -15.45
C VAL A 405 -14.73 -15.70 -16.81
N ILE A 406 -15.61 -16.47 -17.44
CA ILE A 406 -15.53 -16.81 -18.85
C ILE A 406 -16.36 -15.80 -19.63
N VAL A 407 -15.69 -14.99 -20.45
CA VAL A 407 -16.32 -14.02 -21.35
C VAL A 407 -16.50 -14.70 -22.70
N VAL A 408 -17.74 -14.92 -23.11
CA VAL A 408 -18.07 -15.50 -24.42
C VAL A 408 -18.05 -14.38 -25.45
N ASP A 409 -17.06 -14.43 -26.35
CA ASP A 409 -16.82 -13.39 -27.35
C ASP A 409 -18.00 -13.25 -28.33
N ASP A 410 -18.14 -12.05 -28.89
CA ASP A 410 -19.25 -11.68 -29.79
C ASP A 410 -19.24 -12.48 -31.12
N ASP A 411 -18.15 -13.16 -31.44
CA ASP A 411 -18.03 -14.05 -32.60
C ASP A 411 -18.74 -15.40 -32.41
N LEU A 412 -19.03 -15.79 -31.18
CA LEU A 412 -19.81 -16.98 -30.78
C LEU A 412 -21.31 -16.68 -30.56
N LYS A 413 -21.76 -15.45 -30.86
CA LYS A 413 -23.10 -14.93 -30.53
C LYS A 413 -24.28 -15.78 -31.02
N LYS A 414 -24.13 -16.54 -32.10
CA LYS A 414 -25.19 -17.44 -32.62
C LYS A 414 -25.46 -18.65 -31.72
N GLN A 415 -24.44 -19.11 -30.98
CA GLN A 415 -24.48 -20.30 -30.13
C GLN A 415 -24.43 -19.93 -28.64
N HIS A 416 -24.35 -18.64 -28.32
CA HIS A 416 -24.13 -18.11 -26.97
C HIS A 416 -24.99 -18.79 -25.89
N ASN A 417 -26.32 -18.76 -26.02
CA ASN A 417 -27.21 -19.34 -25.01
C ASN A 417 -27.00 -20.84 -24.82
N GLN A 418 -26.63 -21.56 -25.88
CA GLN A 418 -26.34 -23.00 -25.80
C GLN A 418 -24.98 -23.26 -25.13
N ILE A 419 -23.97 -22.43 -25.44
CA ILE A 419 -22.64 -22.49 -24.83
C ILE A 419 -22.75 -22.18 -23.32
N GLU A 420 -23.45 -21.11 -22.95
CA GLU A 420 -23.66 -20.75 -21.54
C GLU A 420 -24.33 -21.88 -20.75
N LEU A 421 -25.40 -22.46 -21.31
CA LEU A 421 -26.14 -23.55 -20.66
C LEU A 421 -25.28 -24.81 -20.55
N ALA A 422 -24.53 -25.17 -21.60
CA ALA A 422 -23.66 -26.34 -21.62
C ALA A 422 -22.49 -26.19 -20.63
N LEU A 423 -21.82 -25.03 -20.62
CA LEU A 423 -20.76 -24.72 -19.66
C LEU A 423 -21.30 -24.71 -18.24
N LEU A 424 -22.41 -24.02 -17.97
CA LEU A 424 -23.01 -23.98 -16.63
C LEU A 424 -23.36 -25.39 -16.14
N THR A 425 -24.00 -26.20 -16.98
CA THR A 425 -24.38 -27.58 -16.63
C THR A 425 -23.14 -28.44 -16.35
N THR A 426 -22.10 -28.32 -17.17
CA THR A 426 -20.84 -29.05 -16.98
C THR A 426 -20.15 -28.65 -15.69
N LEU A 427 -20.08 -27.35 -15.40
CA LEU A 427 -19.46 -26.85 -14.18
C LEU A 427 -20.25 -27.25 -12.92
N LEU A 428 -21.58 -27.30 -12.98
CA LEU A 428 -22.44 -27.76 -11.89
C LEU A 428 -22.31 -29.26 -11.60
N GLN A 429 -21.84 -30.07 -12.56
CA GLN A 429 -21.56 -31.49 -12.34
C GLN A 429 -20.24 -31.71 -11.58
N LEU A 430 -19.35 -30.72 -11.55
CA LEU A 430 -18.11 -30.82 -10.81
C LEU A 430 -18.40 -30.82 -9.30
N ASN A 431 -17.83 -31.78 -8.58
CA ASN A 431 -17.95 -31.86 -7.12
C ASN A 431 -17.06 -30.80 -6.44
N SER A 432 -17.42 -29.52 -6.62
CA SER A 432 -16.71 -28.39 -6.06
C SER A 432 -17.60 -27.62 -5.09
N GLU A 433 -17.00 -26.98 -4.07
CA GLU A 433 -17.71 -26.05 -3.18
C GLU A 433 -18.03 -24.70 -3.86
N ARG A 434 -17.78 -24.59 -5.17
CA ARG A 434 -17.86 -23.34 -5.92
C ARG A 434 -19.28 -23.08 -6.40
N TYR A 435 -19.75 -21.86 -6.22
CA TYR A 435 -20.96 -21.39 -6.87
C TYR A 435 -20.68 -21.01 -8.33
N TYR A 436 -21.51 -21.51 -9.25
CA TYR A 436 -21.44 -21.19 -10.68
C TYR A 436 -22.71 -20.48 -11.14
N LYS A 437 -22.58 -19.45 -11.97
CA LYS A 437 -23.73 -18.67 -12.43
C LYS A 437 -23.48 -17.99 -13.79
N THR A 438 -24.53 -17.84 -14.57
CA THR A 438 -24.57 -16.93 -15.73
C THR A 438 -25.09 -15.56 -15.30
N LEU A 439 -24.47 -14.48 -15.81
CA LEU A 439 -24.93 -13.12 -15.52
C LEU A 439 -25.34 -12.40 -16.81
N GLU A 440 -26.65 -12.24 -16.99
CA GLU A 440 -27.18 -11.33 -18.00
C GLU A 440 -27.06 -9.88 -17.53
N HIS A 441 -26.24 -9.10 -18.23
CA HIS A 441 -25.99 -7.69 -17.89
C HIS A 441 -26.63 -6.70 -18.87
N SER A 442 -27.04 -7.13 -20.07
CA SER A 442 -27.65 -6.27 -21.10
C SER A 442 -26.90 -4.97 -21.41
N ASN A 443 -25.56 -4.98 -21.29
CA ASN A 443 -24.67 -3.81 -21.36
C ASN A 443 -24.88 -2.73 -20.28
N ASP A 444 -25.47 -3.08 -19.13
CA ASP A 444 -25.50 -2.22 -17.95
C ASP A 444 -24.10 -2.17 -17.30
N GLU A 445 -23.47 -0.99 -17.34
CA GLU A 445 -22.15 -0.75 -16.77
C GLU A 445 -22.10 -1.00 -15.26
N ASN A 446 -23.20 -0.78 -14.54
CA ASN A 446 -23.26 -1.03 -13.10
C ASN A 446 -23.17 -2.52 -12.81
N LEU A 447 -23.86 -3.36 -13.59
CA LEU A 447 -23.79 -4.82 -13.45
C LEU A 447 -22.41 -5.36 -13.84
N ILE A 448 -21.80 -4.81 -14.90
CA ILE A 448 -20.44 -5.19 -15.32
C ILE A 448 -19.41 -4.83 -14.24
N SER A 449 -19.59 -3.70 -13.55
CA SER A 449 -18.70 -3.28 -12.47
C SER A 449 -18.67 -4.25 -11.27
N LEU A 450 -19.67 -5.14 -11.14
CA LEU A 450 -19.77 -6.14 -10.08
C LEU A 450 -19.02 -7.45 -10.39
N LEU A 451 -18.60 -7.69 -11.64
CA LEU A 451 -17.92 -8.93 -12.02
C LEU A 451 -16.67 -9.22 -11.17
N PRO A 452 -15.80 -8.24 -10.87
CA PRO A 452 -14.66 -8.47 -9.97
C PRO A 452 -15.05 -8.91 -8.56
N ASP A 453 -16.23 -8.52 -8.07
CA ASP A 453 -16.68 -8.90 -6.73
C ASP A 453 -17.17 -10.35 -6.67
N PHE A 454 -17.77 -10.86 -7.76
CA PHE A 454 -18.03 -12.29 -7.90
C PHE A 454 -16.74 -13.12 -7.98
N VAL A 455 -15.72 -12.63 -8.69
CA VAL A 455 -14.41 -13.28 -8.72
C VAL A 455 -13.80 -13.35 -7.32
N LYS A 456 -13.85 -12.24 -6.57
CA LYS A 456 -13.37 -12.19 -5.17
C LYS A 456 -14.14 -13.13 -4.25
N SER A 457 -15.45 -13.33 -4.48
CA SER A 457 -16.27 -14.24 -3.67
C SER A 457 -16.05 -15.73 -4.00
N GLY A 458 -15.19 -16.03 -4.98
CA GLY A 458 -14.93 -17.40 -5.40
C GLY A 458 -15.89 -17.92 -6.47
N THR A 459 -16.78 -17.08 -7.03
CA THR A 459 -17.79 -17.52 -8.00
C THR A 459 -17.16 -17.81 -9.38
N GLY A 460 -17.61 -18.88 -10.04
CA GLY A 460 -17.35 -19.10 -11.46
C GLY A 460 -18.48 -18.49 -12.29
N LEU A 461 -18.17 -17.45 -13.05
CA LEU A 461 -19.15 -16.75 -13.89
C LEU A 461 -18.96 -17.07 -15.36
N ILE A 462 -20.08 -17.12 -16.07
CA ILE A 462 -20.13 -17.11 -17.53
C ILE A 462 -20.92 -15.88 -17.94
N VAL A 463 -20.33 -15.06 -18.81
CA VAL A 463 -20.93 -13.79 -19.25
C VAL A 463 -20.74 -13.59 -20.73
N LYS A 464 -21.64 -12.81 -21.32
CA LYS A 464 -21.48 -12.31 -22.67
C LYS A 464 -20.42 -11.21 -22.74
N ASP A 465 -19.71 -11.13 -23.85
CA ASP A 465 -18.82 -10.02 -24.11
C ASP A 465 -19.55 -8.67 -24.17
N SER A 466 -18.83 -7.63 -23.74
CA SER A 466 -19.26 -6.25 -23.75
C SER A 466 -18.04 -5.35 -23.85
N LYS A 467 -18.16 -4.23 -24.56
CA LYS A 467 -17.08 -3.23 -24.68
C LYS A 467 -16.60 -2.68 -23.34
N SER A 468 -17.44 -2.76 -22.31
CA SER A 468 -17.12 -2.27 -20.96
C SER A 468 -16.36 -3.31 -20.11
N ILE A 469 -16.19 -4.55 -20.59
CA ILE A 469 -15.36 -5.56 -19.94
C ILE A 469 -13.91 -5.35 -20.39
N SER A 470 -13.02 -5.11 -19.42
CA SER A 470 -11.59 -4.91 -19.68
C SER A 470 -10.83 -6.23 -19.72
N ASP A 471 -9.91 -6.37 -20.68
CA ASP A 471 -9.06 -7.55 -20.85
C ASP A 471 -8.00 -7.70 -19.75
N ASN A 472 -7.72 -6.64 -18.99
CA ASN A 472 -6.69 -6.61 -17.95
C ASN A 472 -7.21 -6.97 -16.54
N GLN A 473 -8.38 -7.61 -16.44
CA GLN A 473 -8.95 -8.00 -15.16
C GLN A 473 -8.45 -9.39 -14.70
N THR A 474 -8.18 -9.52 -13.41
CA THR A 474 -7.65 -10.76 -12.84
C THR A 474 -8.70 -11.87 -12.89
N ASN A 475 -8.34 -13.01 -13.47
CA ASN A 475 -9.19 -14.19 -13.68
C ASN A 475 -10.37 -13.98 -14.65
N PHE A 476 -10.22 -13.09 -15.62
CA PHE A 476 -11.13 -12.94 -16.75
C PHE A 476 -10.50 -13.63 -17.96
N TYR A 477 -11.26 -14.50 -18.61
CA TYR A 477 -10.78 -15.33 -19.70
C TYR A 477 -11.77 -15.26 -20.86
N ARG A 478 -11.28 -14.84 -22.03
CA ARG A 478 -12.06 -14.77 -23.26
C ARG A 478 -12.12 -16.11 -23.96
N LEU A 479 -13.32 -16.48 -24.38
CA LEU A 479 -13.65 -17.68 -25.14
C LEU A 479 -14.16 -17.22 -26.52
N GLY A 480 -13.42 -17.54 -27.58
CA GLY A 480 -13.71 -17.05 -28.93
C GLY A 480 -12.82 -17.68 -30.00
N TYR A 481 -13.01 -17.28 -31.26
CA TYR A 481 -12.18 -17.69 -32.39
C TYR A 481 -10.95 -16.78 -32.58
N ASP A 482 -10.90 -15.64 -31.91
CA ASP A 482 -9.79 -14.69 -32.00
C ASP A 482 -8.50 -15.33 -31.49
N GLU A 483 -7.37 -15.05 -32.15
CA GLU A 483 -6.05 -15.53 -31.72
C GLU A 483 -5.62 -14.97 -30.36
N ASN A 484 -6.22 -13.84 -29.96
CA ASN A 484 -6.00 -13.21 -28.66
C ASN A 484 -6.96 -13.71 -27.57
N SER A 485 -7.93 -14.58 -27.90
CA SER A 485 -8.80 -15.21 -26.89
C SER A 485 -7.96 -16.16 -26.02
N HIS A 486 -8.21 -16.15 -24.72
CA HIS A 486 -7.50 -17.01 -23.76
C HIS A 486 -7.82 -18.49 -24.00
N ILE A 487 -9.05 -18.76 -24.42
CA ILE A 487 -9.59 -20.07 -24.78
C ILE A 487 -9.96 -19.99 -26.26
N GLN A 488 -8.98 -20.31 -27.11
CA GLN A 488 -9.15 -20.21 -28.55
C GLN A 488 -9.90 -21.43 -29.10
N ILE A 489 -11.00 -21.18 -29.80
CA ILE A 489 -11.75 -22.21 -30.53
C ILE A 489 -11.17 -22.35 -31.94
N PRO A 490 -10.76 -23.55 -32.36
CA PRO A 490 -9.97 -23.74 -33.58
C PRO A 490 -10.77 -23.56 -34.87
N THR A 491 -12.09 -23.79 -34.85
CA THR A 491 -12.90 -23.76 -36.08
C THR A 491 -14.34 -23.35 -35.80
N LYS A 492 -14.95 -22.60 -36.73
CA LYS A 492 -16.38 -22.22 -36.69
C LYS A 492 -17.36 -23.39 -36.81
N GLN A 493 -16.86 -24.59 -37.11
CA GLN A 493 -17.63 -25.83 -37.15
C GLN A 493 -17.57 -26.61 -35.83
N SER A 494 -16.83 -26.11 -34.83
CA SER A 494 -16.72 -26.81 -33.54
C SER A 494 -18.06 -26.98 -32.87
N SER A 495 -18.28 -28.17 -32.33
CA SER A 495 -19.50 -28.51 -31.61
C SER A 495 -19.51 -27.83 -30.22
N ILE A 496 -20.70 -27.71 -29.62
CA ILE A 496 -20.83 -27.18 -28.25
C ILE A 496 -20.05 -28.05 -27.26
N ASP A 497 -20.00 -29.36 -27.47
CA ASP A 497 -19.26 -30.31 -26.63
C ASP A 497 -17.75 -30.08 -26.74
N GLU A 498 -17.23 -29.78 -27.93
CA GLU A 498 -15.82 -29.42 -28.13
C GLU A 498 -15.47 -28.11 -27.43
N ILE A 499 -16.30 -27.07 -27.58
CA ILE A 499 -16.12 -25.76 -26.92
C ILE A 499 -16.12 -25.93 -25.40
N THR A 500 -17.07 -26.70 -24.88
CA THR A 500 -17.22 -26.99 -23.45
C THR A 500 -16.01 -27.76 -22.93
N SER A 501 -15.56 -28.79 -23.64
CA SER A 501 -14.41 -29.61 -23.28
C SER A 501 -13.10 -28.81 -23.27
N GLN A 502 -12.89 -27.94 -24.27
CA GLN A 502 -11.72 -27.05 -24.31
C GLN A 502 -11.72 -26.05 -23.16
N THR A 503 -12.89 -25.47 -22.85
CA THR A 503 -13.04 -24.57 -21.70
C THR A 503 -12.75 -25.28 -20.39
N LEU A 504 -13.27 -26.49 -20.19
CA LEU A 504 -13.01 -27.29 -19.00
C LEU A 504 -11.53 -27.65 -18.86
N LYS A 505 -10.90 -28.09 -19.96
CA LYS A 505 -9.47 -28.40 -19.99
C LYS A 505 -8.62 -27.17 -19.63
N PHE A 506 -8.94 -26.00 -20.17
CA PHE A 506 -8.26 -24.75 -19.80
C PHE A 506 -8.39 -24.46 -18.30
N LEU A 507 -9.59 -24.63 -17.73
CA LEU A 507 -9.83 -24.41 -16.31
C LEU A 507 -9.06 -25.41 -15.43
N GLU A 508 -8.95 -26.67 -15.86
CA GLU A 508 -8.16 -27.72 -15.22
C GLU A 508 -6.64 -27.40 -15.27
N GLU A 509 -6.11 -27.08 -16.46
CA GLU A 509 -4.70 -26.70 -16.65
C GLU A 509 -4.30 -25.48 -15.80
N ASN A 510 -5.25 -24.58 -15.54
CA ASN A 510 -5.06 -23.40 -14.69
C ASN A 510 -5.43 -23.65 -13.20
N GLY A 511 -5.80 -24.87 -12.84
CA GLY A 511 -6.08 -25.31 -11.47
C GLY A 511 -7.38 -24.79 -10.85
N PHE A 512 -8.30 -24.22 -11.65
CA PHE A 512 -9.61 -23.75 -11.16
C PHE A 512 -10.57 -24.90 -10.86
N VAL A 513 -10.39 -26.01 -11.57
CA VAL A 513 -11.14 -27.26 -11.46
C VAL A 513 -10.16 -28.38 -11.14
N ILE A 514 -10.58 -29.28 -10.25
CA ILE A 514 -9.90 -30.55 -9.98
C ILE A 514 -10.91 -31.62 -10.41
N VAL A 515 -10.57 -32.38 -11.44
CA VAL A 515 -11.43 -33.43 -12.02
C VAL A 515 -11.26 -34.74 -11.26
#